data_AF-A0AAZ1X8A9-F1
#
_entry.id   AF-A0AAZ1X8A9-F1
#
_cell.length_a   1.000
_cell.length_b   1.000
_cell.length_c   1.000
_cell.angle_alpha   90.00
_cell.angle_beta   90.00
_cell.angle_gamma   90.00
#
_symmetry.space_group_name_H-M   'P 1'
#
loop_
_entity.id
_entity.type
_entity.pdbx_description
1 polymer ?
#
loop_
_entity_poly.entity_id
_entity_poly.type
_entity_poly.pdbx_seq_one_letter_code
_entity_poly.pdbx_strand_id
1 'polypeptide(L)'
;KLSLFSMIDMKPPISRAKMMSVTKSAIKAIKLYKHVVQIVEKFIKKCKPELKVPGLYVVDSIVRQSRHQFGVDKDVFGPRFLKNFTETFQNLYRCPEDDKTKIVRVLNLWQKNGVFDMDILQPLMDMANGSPPSLSNILINCMLCQTTVHVGVISLLCCDHFWGHYSKK
;
A
#
# COMPACT_ATOMS: atom_id res chain seq x y z
N LYS A 1 -19.84 -0.58 11.79
CA LYS A 1 -19.25 -1.53 10.81
C LYS A 1 -18.77 -0.75 9.59
N LEU A 2 -17.49 -0.79 9.23
CA LEU A 2 -17.03 -0.15 7.98
C LEU A 2 -17.64 -0.87 6.78
N SER A 3 -18.20 -0.12 5.83
CA SER A 3 -18.92 -0.61 4.65
C SER A 3 -18.01 -1.19 3.56
N LEU A 4 -16.70 -1.37 3.81
CA LEU A 4 -15.71 -1.91 2.86
C LEU A 4 -16.04 -3.33 2.40
N PHE A 5 -16.57 -4.19 3.28
CA PHE A 5 -16.99 -5.54 2.89
C PHE A 5 -18.10 -5.54 1.84
N SER A 6 -18.96 -4.50 1.84
CA SER A 6 -20.01 -4.37 0.82
C SER A 6 -19.49 -3.99 -0.57
N MET A 7 -18.19 -3.68 -0.72
CA MET A 7 -17.56 -3.44 -2.02
C MET A 7 -17.06 -4.74 -2.68
N ILE A 8 -16.96 -5.86 -1.95
CA ILE A 8 -16.34 -7.10 -2.46
C ILE A 8 -17.12 -7.71 -3.63
N ASP A 9 -18.45 -7.60 -3.61
CA ASP A 9 -19.34 -8.19 -4.61
C ASP A 9 -19.79 -7.19 -5.70
N MET A 10 -19.37 -5.94 -5.60
CA MET A 10 -19.75 -4.91 -6.58
C MET A 10 -18.94 -5.07 -7.87
N LYS A 11 -19.62 -5.04 -9.02
CA LYS A 11 -18.94 -4.85 -10.32
C LYS A 11 -18.61 -3.36 -10.50
N PRO A 12 -17.42 -3.00 -10.99
CA PRO A 12 -17.15 -1.63 -11.42
C PRO A 12 -18.18 -1.15 -12.46
N PRO A 13 -18.51 0.15 -12.51
CA PRO A 13 -17.88 1.25 -11.76
C PRO A 13 -18.41 1.40 -10.32
N ILE A 14 -17.49 1.54 -9.34
CA ILE A 14 -17.87 1.91 -7.97
C ILE A 14 -18.30 3.38 -7.97
N SER A 15 -19.52 3.65 -7.52
CA SER A 15 -20.06 5.01 -7.54
C SER A 15 -19.28 5.96 -6.63
N ARG A 16 -19.19 7.23 -7.03
CA ARG A 16 -18.55 8.29 -6.23
C ARG A 16 -19.19 8.43 -4.85
N ALA A 17 -20.51 8.25 -4.75
CA ALA A 17 -21.25 8.26 -3.48
C ALA A 17 -20.80 7.12 -2.54
N LYS A 18 -20.57 5.91 -3.08
CA LYS A 18 -20.10 4.77 -2.30
C LYS A 18 -18.68 4.99 -1.77
N MET A 19 -17.80 5.49 -2.61
CA MET A 19 -16.45 5.94 -2.24
C MET A 19 -16.49 6.93 -1.07
N MET A 20 -17.29 7.99 -1.18
CA MET A 20 -17.44 9.00 -0.14
C MET A 20 -18.00 8.43 1.17
N SER A 21 -18.96 7.50 1.10
CA SER A 21 -19.51 6.83 2.28
C SER A 21 -18.43 6.05 3.04
N VAL A 22 -17.60 5.27 2.33
CA VAL A 22 -16.50 4.51 2.95
C VAL A 22 -15.49 5.44 3.62
N THR A 23 -15.06 6.48 2.92
CA THR A 23 -14.10 7.44 3.49
C THR A 23 -14.68 8.13 4.72
N LYS A 24 -15.93 8.60 4.66
CA LYS A 24 -16.60 9.23 5.81
C LYS A 24 -16.67 8.28 7.02
N SER A 25 -16.96 7.00 6.80
CA SER A 25 -16.94 6.00 7.86
C SER A 25 -15.55 5.75 8.44
N ALA A 26 -14.51 5.72 7.60
CA ALA A 26 -13.12 5.57 8.02
C ALA A 26 -12.66 6.75 8.89
N ILE A 27 -12.91 7.98 8.44
CA ILE A 27 -12.54 9.21 9.18
C ILE A 27 -13.26 9.29 10.53
N LYS A 28 -14.56 8.98 10.58
CA LYS A 28 -15.30 8.91 11.85
C LYS A 28 -14.74 7.85 12.81
N ALA A 29 -14.10 6.81 12.29
CA ALA A 29 -13.52 5.72 13.07
C ALA A 29 -12.02 5.90 13.33
N ILE A 30 -11.48 7.12 13.30
CA ILE A 30 -10.04 7.41 13.47
C ILE A 30 -9.43 6.80 14.74
N LYS A 31 -10.18 6.72 15.85
CA LYS A 31 -9.70 6.06 17.09
C LYS A 31 -9.34 4.59 16.89
N LEU A 32 -9.90 3.94 15.85
CA LEU A 32 -9.68 2.55 15.46
C LEU A 32 -8.91 2.45 14.14
N TYR A 33 -8.08 3.45 13.79
CA TYR A 33 -7.39 3.53 12.49
C TYR A 33 -6.66 2.24 12.09
N LYS A 34 -6.04 1.53 13.05
CA LYS A 34 -5.38 0.24 12.81
C LYS A 34 -6.34 -0.80 12.21
N HIS A 35 -7.55 -0.91 12.77
CA HIS A 35 -8.59 -1.81 12.26
C HIS A 35 -9.12 -1.35 10.90
N VAL A 36 -9.27 -0.04 10.71
CA VAL A 36 -9.68 0.52 9.41
C VAL A 36 -8.67 0.13 8.33
N VAL A 37 -7.37 0.36 8.56
CA VAL A 37 -6.30 0.02 7.62
C VAL A 37 -6.28 -1.49 7.35
N GLN A 38 -6.35 -2.32 8.39
CA GLN A 38 -6.40 -3.77 8.24
C GLN A 38 -7.59 -4.24 7.37
N ILE A 39 -8.76 -3.62 7.50
CA ILE A 39 -9.93 -3.93 6.67
C ILE A 39 -9.66 -3.55 5.21
N VAL A 40 -9.06 -2.39 4.94
CA VAL A 40 -8.72 -1.94 3.58
C VAL A 40 -7.67 -2.86 2.94
N GLU A 41 -6.59 -3.18 3.67
CA GLU A 41 -5.55 -4.11 3.20
C GLU A 41 -6.13 -5.50 2.90
N LYS A 42 -6.99 -6.01 3.78
CA LYS A 42 -7.68 -7.29 3.59
C LYS A 42 -8.63 -7.26 2.39
N PHE A 43 -9.31 -6.14 2.16
CA PHE A 43 -10.13 -5.94 0.97
C PHE A 43 -9.26 -6.01 -0.29
N ILE A 44 -8.18 -5.23 -0.37
CA ILE A 44 -7.25 -5.22 -1.51
C ILE A 44 -6.68 -6.61 -1.77
N LYS A 45 -6.31 -7.35 -0.71
CA LYS A 45 -5.77 -8.72 -0.82
C LYS A 45 -6.77 -9.70 -1.42
N LYS A 46 -8.07 -9.59 -1.07
CA LYS A 46 -9.09 -10.59 -1.42
C LYS A 46 -10.00 -10.22 -2.59
N CYS A 47 -10.09 -8.94 -2.96
CA CYS A 47 -11.00 -8.49 -4.00
C CYS A 47 -10.56 -8.97 -5.41
N LYS A 48 -11.52 -8.98 -6.33
CA LYS A 48 -11.29 -9.31 -7.74
C LYS A 48 -10.29 -8.32 -8.39
N PRO A 49 -9.56 -8.72 -9.45
CA PRO A 49 -8.65 -7.84 -10.17
C PRO A 49 -9.25 -6.48 -10.57
N GLU A 50 -10.52 -6.47 -10.96
CA GLU A 50 -11.29 -5.28 -11.37
C GLU A 50 -11.51 -4.27 -10.22
N LEU A 51 -11.33 -4.69 -8.97
CA LEU A 51 -11.55 -3.88 -7.76
C LEU A 51 -10.26 -3.37 -7.12
N LYS A 52 -9.10 -3.68 -7.71
CA LYS A 52 -7.80 -3.23 -7.18
C LYS A 52 -7.65 -1.71 -7.24
N VAL A 53 -7.93 -1.10 -8.39
CA VAL A 53 -7.87 0.36 -8.55
C VAL A 53 -8.88 1.07 -7.64
N PRO A 54 -10.16 0.64 -7.55
CA PRO A 54 -11.06 1.14 -6.51
C PRO A 54 -10.54 1.02 -5.08
N GLY A 55 -9.88 -0.10 -4.74
CA GLY A 55 -9.23 -0.29 -3.43
C GLY A 55 -8.16 0.74 -3.15
N LEU A 56 -7.29 1.02 -4.14
CA LEU A 56 -6.29 2.09 -4.05
C LEU A 56 -6.92 3.47 -3.88
N TYR A 57 -8.01 3.76 -4.60
CA TYR A 57 -8.73 5.02 -4.43
C TYR A 57 -9.31 5.19 -3.03
N VAL A 58 -9.68 4.10 -2.34
CA VAL A 58 -10.10 4.18 -0.94
C VAL A 58 -8.94 4.60 -0.04
N VAL A 59 -7.75 3.99 -0.20
CA VAL A 59 -6.54 4.38 0.54
C VAL A 59 -6.25 5.86 0.34
N ASP A 60 -6.19 6.28 -0.92
CA ASP A 60 -5.97 7.67 -1.34
C ASP A 60 -6.99 8.64 -0.71
N SER A 61 -8.27 8.29 -0.79
CA SER A 61 -9.34 9.12 -0.24
C SER A 61 -9.24 9.25 1.29
N ILE A 62 -8.92 8.17 2.00
CA ILE A 62 -8.77 8.18 3.47
C ILE A 62 -7.57 9.05 3.88
N VAL A 63 -6.39 8.83 3.29
CA VAL A 63 -5.17 9.56 3.63
C VAL A 63 -5.35 11.06 3.36
N ARG A 64 -5.85 11.44 2.18
CA ARG A 64 -6.09 12.85 1.87
C ARG A 64 -7.12 13.50 2.78
N GLN A 65 -8.22 12.81 3.10
CA GLN A 65 -9.25 13.36 3.98
C GLN A 65 -8.77 13.50 5.42
N SER A 66 -7.96 12.56 5.91
CA SER A 66 -7.33 12.65 7.22
C SER A 66 -6.41 13.87 7.32
N ARG A 67 -5.49 14.02 6.35
CA ARG A 67 -4.59 15.19 6.29
C ARG A 67 -5.35 16.50 6.17
N HIS A 68 -6.43 16.54 5.39
CA HIS A 68 -7.24 17.74 5.23
C HIS A 68 -8.00 18.13 6.51
N GLN A 69 -8.57 17.16 7.24
CA GLN A 69 -9.36 17.44 8.44
C GLN A 69 -8.51 17.66 9.70
N PHE A 70 -7.37 16.98 9.82
CA PHE A 70 -6.57 16.98 11.04
C PHE A 70 -5.21 17.68 10.89
N GLY A 71 -4.79 17.98 9.66
CA GLY A 71 -3.44 18.43 9.35
C GLY A 71 -2.50 17.27 9.03
N VAL A 72 -1.40 17.57 8.33
CA VAL A 72 -0.43 16.57 7.86
C VAL A 72 0.21 15.83 9.03
N ASP A 73 0.65 16.55 10.06
CA ASP A 73 1.38 15.99 11.21
C ASP A 73 0.51 15.10 12.11
N LYS A 74 -0.82 15.21 11.99
CA LYS A 74 -1.79 14.43 12.78
C LYS A 74 -2.37 13.25 12.00
N ASP A 75 -1.96 13.05 10.75
CA ASP A 75 -2.44 11.90 9.98
C ASP A 75 -1.91 10.59 10.56
N VAL A 76 -2.85 9.73 10.98
CA VAL A 76 -2.55 8.39 11.49
C VAL A 76 -2.67 7.30 10.42
N PHE A 77 -3.30 7.60 9.27
CA PHE A 77 -3.58 6.60 8.24
C PHE A 77 -2.39 6.40 7.32
N GLY A 78 -1.77 7.47 6.81
CA GLY A 78 -0.60 7.40 5.96
C GLY A 78 0.52 6.55 6.57
N PRO A 79 1.05 6.94 7.76
CA PRO A 79 2.09 6.16 8.44
C PRO A 79 1.69 4.71 8.75
N ARG A 80 0.39 4.42 8.92
CA ARG A 80 -0.09 3.06 9.19
C ARG A 80 -0.13 2.20 7.93
N PHE A 81 -0.54 2.74 6.78
CA PHE A 81 -0.47 2.03 5.50
C PHE A 81 0.98 1.74 5.09
N LEU A 82 1.92 2.63 5.41
CA LEU A 82 3.34 2.44 5.10
C LEU A 82 3.92 1.14 5.70
N LYS A 83 3.37 0.64 6.82
CA LYS A 83 3.85 -0.58 7.47
C LYS A 83 3.76 -1.83 6.59
N ASN A 84 2.78 -1.90 5.68
CA ASN A 84 2.55 -3.04 4.80
C ASN A 84 2.47 -2.60 3.32
N PHE A 85 3.10 -1.48 2.97
CA PHE A 85 2.84 -0.83 1.68
C PHE A 85 3.28 -1.68 0.50
N THR A 86 4.45 -2.31 0.61
CA THR A 86 4.97 -3.22 -0.42
C THR A 86 4.03 -4.39 -0.67
N GLU A 87 3.55 -5.08 0.37
CA GLU A 87 2.58 -6.18 0.22
C GLU A 87 1.25 -5.66 -0.36
N THR A 88 0.80 -4.48 0.07
CA THR A 88 -0.42 -3.85 -0.46
C THR A 88 -0.30 -3.62 -1.96
N PHE A 89 0.82 -3.07 -2.43
CA PHE A 89 1.06 -2.80 -3.85
C PHE A 89 1.28 -4.07 -4.67
N GLN A 90 1.95 -5.09 -4.13
CA GLN A 90 2.02 -6.41 -4.78
C GLN A 90 0.62 -6.99 -5.03
N ASN A 91 -0.32 -6.78 -4.10
CA ASN A 91 -1.71 -7.21 -4.30
C ASN A 91 -2.47 -6.31 -5.27
N LEU A 92 -2.18 -5.00 -5.31
CA LEU A 92 -2.79 -4.03 -6.24
C LEU A 92 -2.38 -4.30 -7.70
N TYR A 93 -1.11 -4.60 -7.95
CA TYR A 93 -0.60 -4.89 -9.30
C TYR A 93 -1.08 -6.22 -9.89
N ARG A 94 -1.86 -7.01 -9.13
CA ARG A 94 -2.69 -8.11 -9.66
C ARG A 94 -4.00 -7.59 -10.30
N CYS A 95 -3.99 -6.37 -10.82
CA CYS A 95 -5.07 -5.78 -11.60
C CYS A 95 -4.91 -6.14 -13.09
N PRO A 96 -5.92 -5.88 -13.93
CA PRO A 96 -5.74 -5.90 -15.39
C PRO A 96 -4.57 -5.00 -15.84
N GLU A 97 -3.91 -5.34 -16.95
CA GLU A 97 -2.77 -4.57 -17.47
C GLU A 97 -3.13 -3.10 -17.75
N ASP A 98 -4.30 -2.87 -18.34
CA ASP A 98 -4.83 -1.51 -18.65
C ASP A 98 -5.02 -0.64 -17.38
N ASP A 99 -5.12 -1.27 -16.22
CA ASP A 99 -5.32 -0.60 -14.93
C ASP A 99 -4.00 -0.20 -14.25
N LYS A 100 -2.84 -0.76 -14.65
CA LYS A 100 -1.55 -0.43 -14.04
C LYS A 100 -1.20 1.06 -14.18
N THR A 101 -1.52 1.66 -15.32
CA THR A 101 -1.31 3.09 -15.57
C THR A 101 -2.09 3.98 -14.59
N LYS A 102 -3.28 3.52 -14.14
CA LYS A 102 -4.10 4.22 -13.14
C LYS A 102 -3.45 4.18 -11.76
N ILE A 103 -2.83 3.05 -11.40
CA ILE A 103 -2.05 2.93 -10.15
C ILE A 103 -0.86 3.89 -10.17
N VAL A 104 -0.06 3.88 -11.24
CA VAL A 104 1.10 4.78 -11.40
C VAL A 104 0.67 6.24 -11.34
N ARG A 105 -0.48 6.59 -11.94
CA ARG A 105 -1.04 7.94 -11.85
C ARG A 105 -1.34 8.37 -10.41
N VAL A 106 -1.84 7.48 -9.54
CA VAL A 106 -2.05 7.79 -8.12
C VAL A 106 -0.72 8.03 -7.41
N LEU A 107 0.30 7.21 -7.66
CA LEU A 107 1.65 7.39 -7.10
C LEU A 107 2.24 8.75 -7.49
N ASN A 108 2.16 9.12 -8.78
CA ASN A 108 2.63 10.42 -9.25
C ASN A 108 1.87 11.58 -8.61
N LEU A 109 0.56 11.43 -8.37
CA LEU A 109 -0.23 12.44 -7.66
C LEU A 109 0.18 12.54 -6.19
N TRP A 110 0.48 11.43 -5.53
CA TRP A 110 0.99 11.45 -4.16
C TRP A 110 2.33 12.15 -4.05
N GLN A 111 3.25 11.88 -4.98
CA GLN A 111 4.53 12.58 -5.06
C GLN A 111 4.33 14.08 -5.27
N LYS A 112 3.59 14.47 -6.32
CA LYS A 112 3.36 15.88 -6.68
C LYS A 112 2.74 16.68 -5.54
N ASN A 113 1.88 16.06 -4.73
CA ASN A 113 1.19 16.71 -3.61
C ASN A 113 1.88 16.49 -2.25
N GLY A 114 3.09 15.91 -2.21
CA GLY A 114 3.81 15.66 -0.96
C GLY A 114 3.04 14.77 0.03
N VAL A 115 2.27 13.80 -0.47
CA VAL A 115 1.57 12.83 0.37
C VAL A 115 2.56 11.82 0.94
N PHE A 116 3.48 11.33 0.09
CA PHE A 116 4.58 10.45 0.44
C PHE A 116 5.83 10.87 -0.35
N ASP A 117 6.99 10.59 0.22
CA ASP A 117 8.29 10.93 -0.34
C ASP A 117 8.72 9.95 -1.45
N MET A 118 9.65 10.41 -2.30
CA MET A 118 10.06 9.66 -3.50
C MET A 118 10.77 8.35 -3.18
N ASP A 119 11.51 8.28 -2.08
CA ASP A 119 12.17 7.07 -1.57
C ASP A 119 11.17 5.95 -1.25
N ILE A 120 9.97 6.31 -0.79
CA ILE A 120 8.86 5.38 -0.55
C ILE A 120 8.16 5.00 -1.87
N LEU A 121 7.99 5.97 -2.77
CA LEU A 121 7.17 5.79 -3.99
C LEU A 121 7.92 5.09 -5.13
N GLN A 122 9.22 5.34 -5.29
CA GLN A 122 10.03 4.78 -6.38
C GLN A 122 9.99 3.24 -6.43
N PRO A 123 10.16 2.50 -5.31
CA PRO A 123 10.05 1.04 -5.32
C PRO A 123 8.69 0.53 -5.80
N LEU A 124 7.62 1.30 -5.56
CA LEU A 124 6.27 0.95 -5.97
C LEU A 124 6.07 1.20 -7.47
N MET A 125 6.64 2.29 -7.99
CA MET A 125 6.64 2.57 -9.43
C MET A 125 7.42 1.49 -10.20
N ASP A 126 8.59 1.08 -9.70
CA ASP A 126 9.43 0.05 -10.32
C ASP A 126 8.71 -1.31 -10.42
N MET A 127 7.81 -1.60 -9.46
CA MET A 127 6.99 -2.82 -9.43
C MET A 127 6.01 -2.89 -10.62
N ALA A 128 5.57 -1.75 -11.16
CA ALA A 128 4.68 -1.71 -12.33
C ALA A 128 5.35 -2.27 -13.60
N ASN A 129 6.67 -2.14 -13.69
CA ASN A 129 7.46 -2.50 -14.86
C ASN A 129 7.95 -3.97 -14.84
N GLY A 130 7.58 -4.75 -13.81
CA GLY A 130 8.06 -6.12 -13.66
C GLY A 130 9.55 -6.23 -13.31
N SER A 131 10.19 -5.11 -12.99
CA SER A 131 11.58 -5.06 -12.53
C SER A 131 11.70 -5.73 -11.16
N PRO A 132 12.66 -6.66 -10.94
CA PRO A 132 12.98 -7.09 -9.59
C PRO A 132 13.35 -5.86 -8.75
N PRO A 133 13.05 -5.87 -7.43
CA PRO A 133 13.39 -4.74 -6.57
C PRO A 133 14.88 -4.45 -6.74
N SER A 134 15.20 -3.23 -7.20
CA SER A 134 16.57 -2.77 -7.36
C SER A 134 17.34 -2.98 -6.05
N LEU A 135 18.64 -3.29 -6.13
CA LEU A 135 19.48 -3.59 -4.96
C LEU A 135 19.42 -2.50 -3.88
N SER A 136 19.10 -1.25 -4.25
CA SER A 136 18.82 -0.16 -3.33
C SER A 136 17.63 -0.42 -2.39
N ASN A 137 16.57 -1.08 -2.88
CA ASN A 137 15.35 -1.35 -2.10
C ASN A 137 15.52 -2.49 -1.08
N ILE A 138 16.46 -3.40 -1.34
CA ILE A 138 16.83 -4.47 -0.38
C ILE A 138 17.59 -3.86 0.81
N LEU A 139 18.51 -2.93 0.54
CA LEU A 139 19.29 -2.26 1.58
C LEU A 139 18.42 -1.37 2.49
N ILE A 140 17.44 -0.65 1.93
CA ILE A 140 16.54 0.22 2.72
C ILE A 140 15.63 -0.61 3.65
N ASN A 141 15.05 -1.71 3.16
CA ASN A 141 14.25 -2.59 4.01
C ASN A 141 15.09 -3.29 5.09
N CYS A 142 16.37 -3.56 4.80
CA CYS A 142 17.31 -4.10 5.78
C CYS A 142 17.64 -3.08 6.88
N MET A 143 17.76 -1.79 6.55
CA MET A 143 18.02 -0.73 7.54
C MET A 143 16.82 -0.41 8.43
N LEU A 144 15.58 -0.51 7.93
CA LEU A 144 14.37 -0.24 8.73
C LEU A 144 13.97 -1.42 9.65
N CYS A 145 14.56 -2.61 9.47
CA CYS A 145 14.29 -3.81 10.27
C CYS A 145 15.31 -4.06 11.39
N GLN A 146 16.36 -3.24 11.51
CA GLN A 146 17.33 -3.38 12.58
C GLN A 146 16.78 -2.77 13.88
N THR A 147 15.94 -3.52 14.59
CA THR A 147 15.99 -3.46 16.05
C THR A 147 17.40 -3.89 16.47
N THR A 148 18.16 -2.93 16.99
CA THR A 148 19.49 -3.09 17.55
C THR A 148 19.58 -4.34 18.43
N VAL A 149 20.28 -5.38 17.97
CA VAL A 149 20.80 -6.43 18.84
C VAL A 149 22.29 -6.14 19.01
N HIS A 150 22.61 -5.43 20.08
CA HIS A 150 23.98 -5.23 20.54
C HIS A 150 24.41 -6.49 21.29
N VAL A 151 24.98 -7.49 20.60
CA VAL A 151 25.97 -8.40 21.19
C VAL A 151 26.94 -8.80 20.10
N GLY A 152 28.23 -8.60 20.37
CA GLY A 152 29.29 -8.65 19.38
C GLY A 152 29.51 -9.97 18.66
N VAL A 153 30.38 -9.85 17.65
CA VAL A 153 31.06 -10.90 16.88
C VAL A 153 30.28 -11.41 15.65
N ILE A 154 30.72 -10.87 14.49
CA ILE A 154 30.68 -11.43 13.13
C ILE A 154 29.30 -11.58 12.48
N SER A 155 28.99 -10.65 11.57
CA SER A 155 27.87 -10.71 10.64
C SER A 155 27.96 -11.92 9.71
N LEU A 156 27.15 -12.93 9.97
CA LEU A 156 26.75 -13.92 8.98
C LEU A 156 25.37 -13.55 8.44
N LEU A 157 25.35 -13.26 7.13
CA LEU A 157 24.18 -13.04 6.30
C LEU A 157 23.16 -14.17 6.48
N CYS A 158 22.01 -13.86 7.06
CA CYS A 158 20.87 -14.75 7.01
C CYS A 158 20.17 -14.55 5.64
N CYS A 159 20.67 -15.24 4.61
CA CYS A 159 20.08 -15.29 3.27
C CYS A 159 19.83 -16.74 2.81
N ASP A 160 19.29 -17.59 3.69
CA ASP A 160 18.98 -18.99 3.34
C ASP A 160 17.50 -19.20 2.93
N HIS A 161 16.91 -18.31 2.13
CA HIS A 161 15.55 -18.56 1.62
C HIS A 161 15.25 -18.19 0.17
N PHE A 162 16.25 -17.92 -0.67
CA PHE A 162 15.98 -17.49 -2.06
C PHE A 162 16.89 -18.12 -3.12
N TRP A 163 17.20 -19.42 -3.00
CA TRP A 163 17.88 -20.17 -4.08
C TRP A 163 17.14 -21.42 -4.55
N GLY A 164 15.83 -21.32 -4.79
CA GLY A 164 15.08 -22.44 -5.35
C GLY A 164 14.07 -21.99 -6.37
N HIS A 165 14.50 -21.48 -7.54
CA HIS A 165 13.68 -21.57 -8.77
C HIS A 165 14.32 -21.14 -10.11
N TYR A 166 15.65 -20.94 -10.20
CA TYR A 166 16.31 -20.72 -11.50
C TYR A 166 17.27 -21.86 -11.87
N SER A 167 16.69 -23.00 -12.23
CA SER A 167 17.36 -24.00 -13.07
C SER A 167 16.31 -24.90 -13.71
N LYS A 168 16.08 -24.68 -15.02
CA LYS A 168 15.46 -25.53 -16.06
C LYS A 168 14.47 -24.74 -16.95
N LYS A 169 15.00 -24.11 -17.99
CA LYS A 169 14.74 -24.40 -19.41
C LYS A 169 15.53 -23.43 -20.27
#